data_AF-A0A0N4U1H6-F1
#
_entry.id   AF-A0A0N4U1H6-F1
#
_cell.length_a   1.000
_cell.length_b   1.000
_cell.length_c   1.000
_cell.angle_alpha   90.00
_cell.angle_beta   90.00
_cell.angle_gamma   90.00
#
_symmetry.space_group_name_H-M   'P 1'
#
loop_
_entity.id
_entity.type
_entity.pdbx_description
1 polymer ?
#
loop_
_entity_poly.entity_id
_entity_poly.type
_entity_poly.pdbx_seq_one_letter_code
_entity_poly.pdbx_strand_id
1 'polypeptide(L)'
;MTEEKPAAKFLLCNEEIGRCPSPELFPEKIPGVWDLNRTMTSYLTEEKQIRFRTELDPKDVRLVNDLGQLSPDQLMEYVKKLQNIAYTVGLEEGLFLLSF
;
A
#
# COMPACT_ATOMS: atom_id res chain seq x y z
N MET A 1 43.25 -24.95 -5.74
CA MET A 1 42.29 -25.76 -4.98
C MET A 1 40.92 -25.15 -5.17
N THR A 2 40.01 -25.89 -5.79
CA THR A 2 38.61 -25.51 -5.99
C THR A 2 37.85 -25.57 -4.67
N GLU A 3 37.11 -24.49 -4.42
CA GLU A 3 36.24 -24.22 -3.28
C GLU A 3 35.00 -25.11 -3.31
N GLU A 4 34.75 -25.89 -2.26
CA GLU A 4 33.49 -26.59 -2.04
C GLU A 4 32.75 -25.89 -0.90
N LYS A 5 31.87 -24.94 -1.26
CA LYS A 5 30.96 -24.29 -0.29
C LYS A 5 29.68 -25.14 -0.19
N PRO A 6 29.26 -25.54 1.03
CA PRO A 6 28.32 -26.63 1.22
C PRO A 6 26.93 -26.28 0.66
N ALA A 7 26.35 -27.23 -0.07
CA ALA A 7 25.00 -27.18 -0.60
C ALA A 7 24.02 -26.89 0.53
N ALA A 8 23.57 -25.63 0.62
CA ALA A 8 22.44 -25.26 1.45
C ALA A 8 21.26 -26.14 1.00
N LYS A 9 20.78 -26.98 1.91
CA LYS A 9 19.58 -27.78 1.72
C LYS A 9 18.40 -26.80 1.66
N PHE A 10 18.16 -26.21 0.50
CA PHE A 10 16.97 -25.41 0.27
C PHE A 10 15.77 -26.35 0.39
N LEU A 11 14.87 -26.08 1.34
CA LEU A 11 13.57 -26.74 1.38
C LEU A 11 12.78 -26.23 0.17
N LEU A 12 12.87 -26.97 -0.94
CA LEU A 12 12.17 -26.64 -2.17
C LEU A 12 10.67 -26.76 -1.91
N CYS A 13 9.95 -25.64 -1.97
CA CYS A 13 8.49 -25.62 -1.91
C CYS A 13 7.97 -25.85 -3.34
N ASN A 14 7.29 -26.99 -3.57
CA ASN A 14 6.71 -27.35 -4.86
C ASN A 14 5.22 -26.98 -4.97
N GLU A 15 4.65 -26.33 -3.95
CA GLU A 15 3.22 -26.00 -3.92
C GLU A 15 2.92 -24.79 -4.80
N GLU A 16 2.01 -24.96 -5.76
CA GLU A 16 1.55 -23.89 -6.64
C GLU A 16 0.39 -23.13 -5.99
N ILE A 17 0.69 -22.32 -4.97
CA ILE A 17 -0.30 -21.50 -4.25
C ILE A 17 -0.61 -20.20 -5.00
N GLY A 18 0.21 -19.86 -6.00
CA GLY A 18 0.08 -18.65 -6.78
C GLY A 18 -1.19 -18.67 -7.64
N ARG A 19 -2.26 -18.04 -7.14
CA ARG A 19 -3.51 -17.72 -7.85
C ARG A 19 -4.63 -18.76 -7.86
N CYS A 20 -4.50 -19.92 -7.20
CA CYS A 20 -5.63 -20.83 -7.03
C CYS A 20 -6.63 -20.25 -6.02
N PRO A 21 -7.87 -19.91 -6.39
CA PRO A 21 -8.87 -19.44 -5.44
C PRO A 21 -9.39 -20.60 -4.58
N SER A 22 -9.72 -20.36 -3.30
CA SER A 22 -10.56 -21.32 -2.57
C SER A 22 -11.93 -21.45 -3.26
N PRO A 23 -12.49 -22.65 -3.43
CA PRO A 23 -12.18 -23.90 -2.73
C PRO A 23 -11.08 -24.79 -3.35
N GLU A 24 -10.43 -24.40 -4.45
CA GLU A 24 -9.48 -25.26 -5.16
C GLU A 24 -8.23 -25.60 -4.32
N LEU A 25 -7.74 -24.63 -3.54
CA LEU A 25 -6.65 -24.85 -2.57
C LEU A 25 -7.06 -25.74 -1.39
N PHE A 26 -8.33 -25.77 -1.02
CA PHE A 26 -8.84 -26.48 0.16
C PHE A 26 -10.11 -27.27 -0.20
N PRO A 27 -9.98 -28.39 -0.92
CA PRO A 27 -11.14 -29.15 -1.39
C PRO A 27 -11.86 -29.93 -0.28
N GLU A 28 -11.26 -30.00 0.92
CA GLU A 28 -11.80 -30.74 2.06
C GLU A 28 -13.15 -30.16 2.50
N LYS A 29 -14.17 -31.02 2.53
CA LYS A 29 -15.51 -30.66 3.02
C LYS A 29 -15.56 -30.78 4.54
N ILE A 30 -15.12 -29.73 5.23
CA ILE A 30 -15.25 -29.65 6.68
C ILE A 30 -16.66 -29.13 7.03
N PRO A 31 -17.48 -29.89 7.78
CA PRO A 31 -18.82 -29.45 8.17
C PRO A 31 -18.79 -28.09 8.89
N GLY A 32 -19.63 -27.13 8.45
CA GLY A 32 -19.77 -25.80 9.04
C GLY A 32 -18.75 -24.75 8.62
N VAL A 33 -17.58 -25.12 8.07
CA VAL A 33 -16.54 -24.16 7.64
C VAL A 33 -17.02 -23.30 6.47
N TRP A 34 -17.77 -23.89 5.54
CA TRP A 34 -18.34 -23.18 4.40
C TRP A 34 -19.41 -22.15 4.79
N ASP A 35 -20.24 -22.49 5.78
CA ASP A 35 -21.25 -21.57 6.32
C ASP A 35 -20.59 -20.41 7.07
N LEU A 36 -19.53 -20.69 7.83
CA LEU A 36 -18.72 -19.68 8.49
C LEU A 36 -18.05 -18.73 7.47
N ASN A 37 -17.40 -19.28 6.44
CA ASN A 37 -16.76 -18.48 5.39
C ASN A 37 -17.79 -17.60 4.65
N ARG A 38 -18.97 -18.15 4.33
CA ARG A 38 -20.05 -17.38 3.70
C ARG A 38 -20.52 -16.24 4.60
N THR A 39 -20.69 -16.50 5.89
CA THR A 39 -21.09 -15.49 6.88
C THR A 39 -20.02 -14.39 6.98
N MET A 40 -18.74 -14.76 7.10
CA MET A 40 -17.62 -13.81 7.16
C MET A 40 -17.47 -12.97 5.88
N THR A 41 -17.64 -13.59 4.71
CA THR A 41 -17.51 -12.91 3.41
C THR A 41 -18.72 -12.04 3.06
N SER A 42 -19.91 -12.31 3.59
CA SER A 42 -21.06 -11.41 3.40
C SER A 42 -20.83 -10.04 4.05
N TYR A 43 -20.21 -9.99 5.23
CA TYR A 43 -19.86 -8.72 5.88
C TYR A 43 -18.88 -7.90 5.03
N LEU A 44 -17.89 -8.57 4.41
CA LEU A 44 -16.90 -7.92 3.54
C LEU A 44 -17.49 -7.43 2.21
N THR A 45 -18.59 -8.04 1.73
CA THR A 45 -19.17 -7.66 0.44
C THR A 45 -20.03 -6.40 0.56
N GLU A 46 -20.70 -6.18 1.68
CA GLU A 46 -21.50 -4.97 1.91
C GLU A 46 -20.61 -3.70 2.00
N GLU A 47 -19.39 -3.80 2.53
CA GLU A 47 -18.46 -2.67 2.60
C GLU A 47 -17.81 -2.30 1.25
N LYS A 48 -17.82 -3.21 0.26
CA LYS A 48 -17.18 -2.94 -1.05
C LYS A 48 -17.86 -1.82 -1.84
N GLN A 49 -19.08 -1.40 -1.48
CA GLN A 49 -19.75 -0.25 -2.08
C GLN A 49 -19.57 1.06 -1.31
N ILE A 50 -18.55 1.17 -0.44
CA ILE A 50 -18.09 2.48 0.02
C ILE A 50 -17.40 3.13 -1.19
N ARG A 51 -18.22 3.77 -2.05
CA ARG A 51 -17.80 4.73 -3.08
C ARG A 51 -16.61 5.46 -2.51
N PHE A 52 -15.47 5.43 -3.21
CA PHE A 52 -14.20 6.07 -2.88
C PHE A 52 -14.44 7.45 -2.22
N ARG A 53 -14.70 7.44 -0.92
CA ARG A 53 -14.90 8.63 -0.13
C ARG A 53 -13.49 8.93 0.30
N THR A 54 -12.78 9.68 -0.52
CA THR A 54 -11.69 10.46 0.03
C THR A 54 -12.38 11.37 1.04
N GLU A 55 -12.20 11.09 2.34
CA GLU A 55 -12.60 11.96 3.42
C GLU A 55 -11.75 13.23 3.35
N LEU A 56 -11.96 14.03 2.30
CA LEU A 56 -11.30 15.31 2.13
C LEU A 56 -11.98 16.29 3.07
N ASP A 57 -11.18 16.93 3.90
CA ASP A 57 -11.68 18.04 4.69
C ASP A 57 -11.95 19.25 3.77
N PRO A 58 -12.68 20.28 4.23
CA PRO A 58 -12.94 21.46 3.42
C PRO A 58 -11.68 22.21 2.96
N LYS A 59 -10.55 22.07 3.66
CA LYS A 59 -9.27 22.68 3.26
C LYS A 59 -8.62 21.90 2.13
N ASP A 60 -8.68 20.57 2.17
CA ASP A 60 -8.19 19.69 1.12
C ASP A 60 -8.93 19.97 -0.20
N VAL A 61 -10.26 20.09 -0.15
CA VAL A 61 -11.08 20.43 -1.32
C VAL A 61 -10.68 21.78 -1.91
N ARG A 62 -10.41 22.78 -1.06
CA ARG A 62 -9.95 24.10 -1.51
C ARG A 62 -8.58 24.03 -2.13
N LEU A 63 -7.65 23.29 -1.52
CA LEU A 63 -6.31 23.10 -2.08
C LEU A 63 -6.36 22.41 -3.45
N VAL A 64 -7.16 21.36 -3.60
CA VAL A 64 -7.34 20.67 -4.89
C VAL A 64 -7.90 21.63 -5.94
N ASN A 65 -8.87 22.47 -5.58
CA ASN A 65 -9.44 23.46 -6.49
C ASN A 65 -8.41 24.54 -6.88
N ASP A 66 -7.62 25.04 -5.92
CA ASP A 66 -6.59 26.04 -6.17
C ASP A 66 -5.48 25.46 -7.08
N LEU A 67 -5.07 24.21 -6.86
CA LEU A 67 -4.12 23.51 -7.72
C LEU A 67 -4.69 23.24 -9.12
N GLY A 68 -5.99 22.94 -9.23
CA GLY A 68 -6.67 22.72 -10.50
C GLY A 68 -6.81 23.98 -11.37
N GLN A 69 -6.67 25.18 -10.80
CA GLN A 69 -6.65 26.44 -11.54
C GLN A 69 -5.29 26.78 -12.15
N LEU A 70 -4.24 26.08 -11.75
CA LEU A 70 -2.88 26.32 -12.25
C LEU A 70 -2.70 25.69 -13.63
N SER A 71 -1.98 26.39 -14.50
CA SER A 71 -1.44 25.80 -15.73
C SER A 71 -0.38 24.73 -15.40
N PRO A 72 -0.07 23.80 -16.31
CA PRO A 72 0.96 22.78 -16.09
C PRO A 72 2.33 23.35 -15.67
N ASP A 73 2.75 24.48 -16.25
CA ASP A 73 4.01 25.13 -15.91
C ASP A 73 3.98 25.72 -14.48
N GLN A 74 2.86 26.35 -14.11
CA GLN A 74 2.68 26.87 -12.74
C GLN A 74 2.62 25.73 -11.70
N LEU A 75 1.99 24.60 -12.04
CA LEU A 75 1.97 23.43 -11.18
C LEU A 75 3.38 22.84 -11.01
N MET A 76 4.18 22.81 -12.08
CA MET A 76 5.58 22.40 -12.02
C MET A 76 6.40 23.32 -11.09
N GLU A 77 6.23 24.64 -11.21
CA GLU A 77 6.88 25.61 -10.31
C GLU A 77 6.43 25.44 -8.85
N TYR A 78 5.13 25.14 -8.62
CA TYR A 78 4.62 24.82 -7.29
C TYR A 78 5.29 23.57 -6.71
N VAL A 79 5.43 22.50 -7.50
CA VAL A 79 6.10 21.26 -7.08
C VAL A 79 7.58 21.51 -6.74
N LYS A 80 8.30 22.27 -7.57
CA LYS A 80 9.70 22.64 -7.27
C LYS A 80 9.81 23.43 -5.96
N LYS A 81 8.92 24.39 -5.74
CA LYS A 81 8.87 25.17 -4.51
C LYS A 81 8.62 24.27 -3.29
N LEU A 82 7.69 23.33 -3.39
CA LEU A 82 7.39 22.37 -2.33
C LEU A 82 8.61 21.47 -2.02
N GLN A 83 9.30 20.98 -3.05
CA GLN A 83 10.54 20.22 -2.89
C GLN A 83 11.63 21.01 -2.17
N ASN A 84 11.82 22.29 -2.53
CA ASN A 84 12.79 23.17 -1.89
C ASN A 84 12.45 23.41 -0.40
N ILE A 85 11.18 23.59 -0.08
CA ILE A 85 10.72 23.73 1.32
C ILE A 85 11.00 22.45 2.09
N ALA A 86 10.60 21.29 1.55
CA ALA A 86 10.82 20.00 2.21
C ALA A 86 12.32 19.72 2.45
N TYR A 87 13.17 20.07 1.48
CA TYR A 87 14.62 19.98 1.64
C TYR A 87 15.15 20.87 2.76
N THR A 88 14.71 22.14 2.81
CA THR A 88 15.14 23.10 3.84
C THR A 88 14.73 22.64 5.24
N VAL A 89 13.46 22.23 5.41
CA VAL A 89 12.97 21.68 6.68
C VAL A 89 13.76 20.44 7.07
N GLY A 90 14.05 19.55 6.13
CA GLY A 90 14.87 18.36 6.40
C GLY A 90 16.29 18.70 6.86
N LEU A 91 16.91 19.76 6.34
CA LEU A 91 18.20 20.25 6.83
C LEU A 91 18.10 20.84 8.24
N GLU A 92 17.08 21.64 8.51
CA GLU A 92 16.85 22.26 9.82
C GLU A 92 16.60 21.20 10.91
N GLU A 93 15.75 20.22 10.63
CA GLU A 93 15.46 19.10 11.53
C GLU A 93 16.69 18.20 11.70
N GLY A 94 17.42 17.91 10.64
CA GLY A 94 18.66 17.14 10.71
C GLY A 94 19.73 17.82 11.56
N LEU A 95 19.89 19.14 11.42
CA LEU A 95 20.81 19.93 12.25
C LEU A 95 20.37 19.94 13.71
N PHE A 96 19.06 20.05 13.96
CA PHE A 96 18.50 19.97 15.31
C PHE A 96 18.78 18.60 15.94
N LEU A 97 18.59 17.49 15.22
CA LEU A 97 18.85 16.14 15.72
C LEU A 97 20.33 15.86 15.99
N LEU A 98 21.26 16.48 15.25
CA LEU A 98 22.71 16.34 15.50
C LEU A 98 23.22 17.19 16.67
N SER A 99 22.39 18.13 17.16
CA SER A 99 22.74 19.02 18.28
C SER A 99 22.39 18.43 19.66
N PHE A 100 21.77 17.26 19.71
CA PHE A 100 21.50 16.48 20.93
C PHE A 100 22.27 15.16 20.92
#